data_AF-A0A945N1G8-F1
#
_entry.id   AF-A0A945N1G8-F1
#
_cell.length_a   1.000
_cell.length_b   1.000
_cell.length_c   1.000
_cell.angle_alpha   90.00
_cell.angle_beta   90.00
_cell.angle_gamma   90.00
#
_symmetry.space_group_name_H-M   'P 1'
#
loop_
_entity.id
_entity.type
_entity.pdbx_description
1 polymer ?
#
loop_
_entity_poly.entity_id
_entity_poly.type
_entity_poly.pdbx_seq_one_letter_code
_entity_poly.pdbx_strand_id
1 'polypeptide(L)'
;MTAETRDRQLRSLFLTAIESASAEHRLADHLPTPPAGRTVVIGAGKAAADMARAVETHWPGDLSGAVVTPYKHGLACEKIVIIEAAHPIPDQAGLESARHMLDLVAGLT
;
A
#
# COMPACT_ATOMS: atom_id res chain seq x y z
N MET A 1 -16.41 -5.91 -37.60
CA MET A 1 -16.33 -5.71 -36.13
C MET A 1 -17.62 -5.05 -35.66
N THR A 2 -18.39 -5.70 -34.79
CA THR A 2 -19.69 -5.17 -34.33
C THR A 2 -19.48 -4.04 -33.31
N ALA A 3 -20.52 -3.27 -33.00
CA ALA A 3 -20.48 -2.24 -31.96
C ALA A 3 -20.17 -2.85 -30.58
N GLU A 4 -20.71 -4.03 -30.29
CA GLU A 4 -20.46 -4.78 -29.06
C GLU A 4 -19.01 -5.24 -28.95
N THR A 5 -18.38 -5.68 -30.05
CA THR A 5 -16.95 -6.02 -30.06
C THR A 5 -16.08 -4.80 -29.75
N ARG A 6 -16.44 -3.61 -30.26
CA ARG A 6 -15.70 -2.36 -29.98
C ARG A 6 -15.80 -1.93 -28.52
N ASP A 7 -17.00 -1.94 -27.93
CA ASP A 7 -17.20 -1.60 -26.52
C ASP A 7 -16.37 -2.53 -25.61
N ARG A 8 -16.42 -3.84 -25.89
CA ARG A 8 -15.64 -4.84 -25.15
C ARG A 8 -14.13 -4.58 -25.26
N GLN A 9 -13.63 -4.27 -26.46
CA GLN A 9 -12.22 -3.97 -26.66
C GLN A 9 -11.78 -2.69 -25.91
N LEU A 10 -12.58 -1.62 -25.95
CA LEU A 10 -12.25 -0.38 -25.25
C LEU A 10 -12.26 -0.57 -23.72
N ARG A 11 -13.24 -1.32 -23.19
CA ARG A 11 -13.27 -1.68 -21.77
C ARG A 11 -12.05 -2.51 -21.38
N SER A 12 -11.66 -3.47 -22.21
CA SER A 12 -10.46 -4.28 -21.96
C SER A 12 -9.21 -3.39 -21.88
N LEU A 13 -9.01 -2.47 -22.83
CA LEU A 13 -7.86 -1.56 -22.81
C LEU A 13 -7.87 -0.66 -21.56
N PHE A 14 -9.04 -0.17 -21.16
CA PHE A 14 -9.19 0.64 -19.96
C PHE A 14 -8.85 -0.13 -18.68
N LEU A 15 -9.35 -1.36 -18.54
CA LEU A 15 -9.05 -2.22 -17.39
C LEU A 15 -7.57 -2.58 -17.33
N THR A 16 -6.97 -2.94 -18.47
CA THR A 16 -5.52 -3.18 -18.55
C THR A 16 -4.71 -1.95 -18.13
N ALA A 17 -5.15 -0.73 -18.47
CA ALA A 17 -4.49 0.48 -18.01
C ALA A 17 -4.59 0.65 -16.48
N ILE A 18 -5.73 0.34 -15.87
CA ILE A 18 -5.88 0.36 -14.41
C ILE A 18 -4.97 -0.69 -13.76
N GLU A 19 -4.98 -1.93 -14.25
CA GLU A 19 -4.12 -3.02 -13.75
C GLU A 19 -2.63 -2.66 -13.84
N SER A 20 -2.23 -1.96 -14.90
CA SER A 20 -0.84 -1.50 -15.08
C SER A 20 -0.37 -0.50 -14.02
N ALA A 21 -1.29 0.13 -13.28
CA ALA A 21 -1.01 1.06 -12.20
C ALA A 21 -1.43 0.54 -10.82
N SER A 22 -1.96 -0.69 -10.73
CA SER A 22 -2.44 -1.28 -9.49
C SER A 22 -1.27 -1.75 -8.62
N ALA A 23 -1.27 -1.39 -7.33
CA ALA A 23 -0.29 -1.88 -6.37
C ALA A 23 -0.30 -3.41 -6.27
N GLU A 24 -1.49 -4.01 -6.23
CA GLU A 24 -1.66 -5.47 -6.14
C GLU A 24 -0.97 -6.22 -7.30
N HIS A 25 -1.06 -5.67 -8.52
CA HIS A 25 -0.57 -6.34 -9.73
C HIS A 25 0.88 -6.01 -10.07
N ARG A 26 1.41 -4.88 -9.60
CA ARG A 26 2.71 -4.36 -10.04
C ARG A 26 3.74 -4.29 -8.93
N LEU A 27 3.33 -4.17 -7.67
CA LEU A 27 4.28 -3.89 -6.58
C LEU A 27 5.27 -5.03 -6.38
N ALA A 28 4.83 -6.29 -6.52
CA ALA A 28 5.67 -7.48 -6.36
C ALA A 28 6.90 -7.46 -7.27
N ASP A 29 6.75 -7.00 -8.53
CA ASP A 29 7.83 -6.90 -9.52
C ASP A 29 8.91 -5.87 -9.13
N HIS A 30 8.60 -5.00 -8.16
CA HIS A 30 9.43 -3.86 -7.75
C HIS A 30 9.89 -3.95 -6.29
N LEU A 31 9.57 -5.03 -5.58
CA LEU A 31 10.08 -5.24 -4.22
C LEU A 31 11.58 -5.52 -4.26
N PRO A 32 12.37 -4.87 -3.38
CA PRO A 32 13.78 -5.19 -3.25
C PRO A 32 13.97 -6.58 -2.63
N THR A 33 15.17 -7.14 -2.78
CA THR A 33 15.58 -8.30 -1.98
C THR A 33 15.54 -7.95 -0.49
N PRO A 34 15.07 -8.85 0.40
CA PRO A 34 15.05 -8.57 1.83
C PRO A 34 16.44 -8.19 2.36
N PRO A 35 16.56 -7.09 3.14
CA PRO A 35 17.81 -6.72 3.77
C PRO A 35 18.16 -7.71 4.89
N ALA A 36 19.41 -7.69 5.33
CA ALA A 36 19.80 -8.41 6.54
C ALA A 36 19.14 -7.76 7.77
N GLY A 37 18.67 -8.59 8.71
CA GLY A 37 18.09 -8.13 9.96
C GLY A 37 16.59 -7.82 9.87
N ARG A 38 16.14 -6.79 10.59
CA ARG A 38 14.72 -6.45 10.73
C ARG A 38 14.21 -5.67 9.51
N THR A 39 13.11 -6.15 8.92
CA THR A 39 12.36 -5.38 7.91
C THR A 39 11.22 -4.61 8.58
N VAL A 40 11.21 -3.28 8.39
CA VAL A 40 10.13 -2.39 8.85
C VAL A 40 9.56 -1.66 7.63
N VAL A 41 8.25 -1.80 7.39
CA VAL A 41 7.53 -1.16 6.29
C VAL A 41 6.80 0.07 6.81
N ILE A 42 7.14 1.24 6.27
CA ILE A 42 6.45 2.51 6.56
C ILE A 42 5.86 3.06 5.26
N GLY A 43 4.67 3.65 5.33
CA GLY A 43 4.00 4.22 4.16
C GLY A 43 2.90 5.22 4.51
N ALA A 44 2.60 6.11 3.57
CA ALA A 44 1.53 7.09 3.73
C ALA A 44 0.87 7.39 2.38
N GLY A 45 -0.46 7.55 2.36
CA GLY A 45 -1.22 7.97 1.19
C GLY A 45 -2.47 7.13 0.91
N LYS A 46 -3.27 7.55 -0.08
CA LYS A 46 -4.57 6.92 -0.43
C LYS A 46 -4.48 5.43 -0.77
N ALA A 47 -3.38 5.03 -1.40
CA ALA A 47 -3.11 3.65 -1.78
C ALA A 47 -2.21 2.91 -0.77
N ALA A 48 -1.86 3.54 0.36
CA ALA A 48 -0.88 2.96 1.27
C ALA A 48 -1.34 1.64 1.90
N ALA A 49 -2.64 1.50 2.16
CA ALA A 49 -3.21 0.24 2.67
C ALA A 49 -3.16 -0.88 1.61
N ASP A 50 -3.49 -0.58 0.35
CA ASP A 50 -3.39 -1.55 -0.76
C ASP A 50 -1.93 -1.97 -0.99
N MET A 51 -1.01 -1.00 -0.98
CA MET A 51 0.42 -1.26 -1.10
C MET A 51 0.94 -2.09 0.08
N ALA A 52 0.54 -1.78 1.32
CA ALA A 52 0.92 -2.57 2.50
C ALA A 52 0.48 -4.03 2.37
N ARG A 53 -0.76 -4.27 1.96
CA ARG A 53 -1.27 -5.63 1.72
C ARG A 53 -0.49 -6.34 0.62
N ALA A 54 -0.16 -5.65 -0.46
CA ALA A 54 0.65 -6.20 -1.54
C ALA A 54 2.08 -6.55 -1.07
N VAL A 55 2.70 -5.72 -0.22
CA VAL A 55 3.99 -6.03 0.42
C VAL A 55 3.87 -7.28 1.29
N GLU A 56 2.91 -7.34 2.22
CA GLU A 56 2.71 -8.50 3.09
C GLU A 56 2.53 -9.81 2.33
N THR A 57 1.79 -9.76 1.23
CA THR A 57 1.47 -10.95 0.42
C THR A 57 2.71 -11.50 -0.28
N HIS A 58 3.63 -10.63 -0.71
CA HIS A 58 4.75 -11.02 -1.59
C HIS A 58 6.12 -10.99 -0.90
N TRP A 59 6.23 -10.42 0.30
CA TRP A 59 7.51 -10.30 0.98
C TRP A 59 7.99 -11.66 1.53
N PRO A 60 9.17 -12.13 1.11
CA PRO A 60 9.69 -13.41 1.59
C PRO A 60 10.36 -13.22 2.95
N GLY A 61 9.59 -13.33 4.03
CA GLY A 61 10.11 -13.37 5.40
C GLY A 61 9.26 -12.59 6.40
N ASP A 62 9.84 -12.37 7.57
CA ASP A 62 9.22 -11.54 8.60
C ASP A 62 9.41 -10.06 8.32
N LEU A 63 8.32 -9.33 8.53
CA LEU A 63 8.26 -7.89 8.49
C LEU A 63 7.34 -7.40 9.60
N SER A 64 7.48 -6.14 9.93
CA SER A 64 6.55 -5.38 10.75
C SER A 64 6.37 -4.01 10.09
N GLY A 65 5.42 -3.21 10.55
CA GLY A 65 5.29 -1.86 10.00
C GLY A 65 4.04 -1.13 10.43
N ALA A 66 3.95 0.11 9.96
CA ALA A 66 2.73 0.89 10.04
C ALA A 66 2.58 1.73 8.77
N VAL A 67 1.37 1.85 8.26
CA VAL A 67 1.04 2.79 7.19
C VAL A 67 -0.17 3.63 7.56
N VAL A 68 -0.24 4.85 7.00
CA VAL A 68 -1.36 5.76 7.19
C VAL A 68 -2.10 6.02 5.88
N THR A 69 -3.42 5.89 5.90
CA THR A 69 -4.31 6.12 4.76
C THR A 69 -5.47 7.02 5.17
N PRO A 70 -6.18 7.70 4.25
CA PRO A 70 -7.37 8.45 4.62
C PRO A 70 -8.47 7.57 5.18
N TYR A 71 -9.33 8.12 6.04
CA TYR A 71 -10.53 7.42 6.50
C TYR A 71 -11.32 6.75 5.37
N LYS A 72 -11.82 5.55 5.65
CA LYS A 72 -12.56 4.66 4.73
C LYS A 72 -11.71 4.07 3.60
N HIS A 73 -10.38 4.18 3.68
CA HIS A 73 -9.43 3.55 2.75
C HIS A 73 -8.57 2.49 3.46
N GLY A 74 -8.88 2.16 4.71
CA GLY A 74 -8.27 1.07 5.43
C GLY A 74 -8.51 -0.27 4.74
N LEU A 75 -7.51 -1.13 4.82
CA LEU A 75 -7.56 -2.52 4.40
C LEU A 75 -7.00 -3.34 5.55
N ALA A 76 -7.52 -4.54 5.83
CA ALA A 76 -6.87 -5.38 6.84
C ALA A 76 -5.43 -5.70 6.39
N CYS A 77 -4.53 -5.95 7.33
CA CYS A 77 -3.17 -6.48 7.14
C CYS A 77 -2.84 -7.29 8.41
N GLU A 78 -1.96 -8.29 8.30
CA GLU A 78 -1.66 -9.19 9.42
C GLU A 78 -0.50 -8.71 10.29
N LYS A 79 0.53 -8.12 9.68
CA LYS A 79 1.81 -7.72 10.29
C LYS A 79 2.04 -6.20 10.28
N ILE A 80 1.49 -5.50 9.29
CA ILE A 80 1.57 -4.05 9.10
C ILE A 80 0.30 -3.42 9.68
N VAL A 81 0.49 -2.50 10.62
CA VAL A 81 -0.61 -1.75 11.23
C VAL A 81 -1.14 -0.71 10.25
N ILE A 82 -2.43 -0.77 9.92
CA ILE A 82 -3.09 0.22 9.07
C ILE A 82 -3.78 1.26 9.94
N ILE A 83 -3.36 2.52 9.82
CA ILE A 83 -3.89 3.65 10.56
C ILE A 83 -4.68 4.53 9.61
N GLU A 84 -5.88 4.94 10.00
CA GLU A 84 -6.66 5.91 9.24
C GLU A 84 -6.58 7.30 9.87
N ALA A 85 -6.40 8.33 9.04
CA ALA A 85 -6.31 9.72 9.46
C ALA A 85 -7.03 10.67 8.49
N ALA A 86 -7.27 11.92 8.90
CA ALA A 86 -7.95 12.89 8.05
C ALA A 86 -7.11 13.35 6.85
N HIS A 87 -7.81 13.60 5.73
CA HIS A 87 -7.31 14.26 4.54
C HIS A 87 -8.48 15.05 3.89
N PRO A 88 -8.28 16.28 3.37
CA PRO A 88 -7.00 16.95 3.14
C PRO A 88 -6.45 17.74 4.33
N ILE A 89 -7.27 17.99 5.37
CA ILE A 89 -6.83 18.71 6.56
C ILE A 89 -6.37 17.69 7.61
N PRO A 90 -5.12 17.77 8.10
CA PRO A 90 -4.60 16.84 9.10
C PRO A 90 -5.36 16.91 10.43
N ASP A 91 -5.38 15.79 11.14
CA ASP A 91 -5.96 15.66 12.48
C ASP A 91 -4.96 15.01 13.46
N GLN A 92 -5.46 14.75 14.67
CA GLN A 92 -4.68 14.15 15.75
C GLN A 92 -4.21 12.73 15.40
N ALA A 93 -5.05 11.93 14.72
CA ALA A 93 -4.70 10.57 14.30
C ALA A 93 -3.51 10.59 13.32
N GLY A 94 -3.49 11.54 12.39
CA GLY A 94 -2.35 11.74 11.49
C GLY A 94 -1.06 12.08 12.26
N LEU A 95 -1.11 12.98 13.24
CA LEU A 95 0.04 13.32 14.06
C LEU A 95 0.56 12.11 14.88
N GLU A 96 -0.35 11.35 15.49
CA GLU A 96 -0.01 10.15 16.26
C GLU A 96 0.58 9.05 15.38
N SER A 97 0.05 8.85 14.17
CA SER A 97 0.60 7.90 13.20
C SER A 97 2.04 8.24 12.84
N ALA A 98 2.34 9.52 12.59
CA ALA A 98 3.69 9.97 12.24
C ALA A 98 4.68 9.74 13.40
N ARG A 99 4.26 10.02 14.65
CA ARG A 99 5.08 9.74 15.84
C ARG A 99 5.34 8.24 15.98
N HIS A 100 4.30 7.42 15.87
CA HIS A 100 4.44 5.97 15.94
C HIS A 100 5.40 5.41 14.87
N MET A 101 5.30 5.91 13.64
CA MET A 101 6.21 5.51 12.56
C MET A 101 7.68 5.88 12.86
N LEU A 102 7.92 7.04 13.46
CA LEU A 102 9.28 7.42 13.90
C LEU A 102 9.82 6.47 14.97
N ASP A 103 8.99 6.06 15.92
CA ASP A 103 9.39 5.11 16.97
C ASP A 103 9.70 3.73 16.39
N LEU A 104 8.93 3.26 15.40
CA LEU A 104 9.14 1.96 14.76
C LEU A 104 10.48 1.85 14.03
N VAL A 105 10.94 2.95 13.44
CA VAL A 105 12.21 3.00 12.68
C VAL A 105 13.40 3.41 13.55
N ALA A 106 13.18 3.76 14.82
CA ALA A 106 14.26 4.10 15.73
C ALA A 106 15.18 2.90 15.98
N GLY A 107 16.49 3.14 15.90
CA GLY A 107 17.52 2.13 16.19
C GLY A 107 17.69 1.05 15.10
N LEU A 108 17.21 1.28 13.88
CA LEU A 108 17.61 0.48 12.71
C LEU A 108 19.10 0.73 12.40
N THR A 109 19.81 -0.33 12.00
CA THR A 109 21.26 -0.35 11.77
C THR A 109 21.62 -0.86 10.39
#